data_AF-A0A8T4YRE7-F1
#
_entry.id   AF-A0A8T4YRE7-F1
#
_cell.length_a   1.000
_cell.length_b   1.000
_cell.length_c   1.000
_cell.angle_alpha   90.00
_cell.angle_beta   90.00
_cell.angle_gamma   90.00
#
_symmetry.space_group_name_H-M   'P 1'
#
loop_
_entity.id
_entity.type
_entity.pdbx_description
1 polymer ?
#
loop_
_entity_poly.entity_id
_entity_poly.type
_entity_poly.pdbx_seq_one_letter_code
_entity_poly.pdbx_strand_id
1 'polypeptide(L)'
;AHMKKGLIKIYGNAGQFVGFRMHGGTIYVQKDCGGRGGACMTDGTIVVGGFLESVLPTFTIEGLRKKVKIEEGEVVEAPFYLFLGDLTENGRGRLFVAKEPNPHLGHYEKFL
;
A
#
# COMPACT_ATOMS: atom_id res chain seq x y z
N ALA A 1 -11.40 6.71 -5.38
CA ALA A 1 -11.24 7.78 -4.38
C ALA A 1 -12.34 7.66 -3.32
N HIS A 2 -12.16 8.18 -2.09
CA HIS A 2 -13.16 8.22 -1.01
C HIS A 2 -13.77 6.87 -0.60
N MET A 3 -13.03 5.77 -0.81
CA MET A 3 -13.49 4.44 -0.43
C MET A 3 -13.68 4.38 1.09
N LYS A 4 -14.83 3.87 1.55
CA LYS A 4 -15.17 3.77 2.99
C LYS A 4 -15.12 2.33 3.51
N LYS A 5 -15.45 1.35 2.67
CA LYS A 5 -15.53 -0.08 3.01
C LYS A 5 -15.48 -0.94 1.74
N GLY A 6 -15.36 -2.25 1.90
CA GLY A 6 -15.37 -3.23 0.82
C GLY A 6 -13.97 -3.57 0.31
N LEU A 7 -13.91 -4.24 -0.83
CA LEU A 7 -12.70 -4.71 -1.48
C LEU A 7 -12.72 -4.32 -2.96
N ILE A 8 -11.62 -3.79 -3.45
CA ILE A 8 -11.37 -3.59 -4.88
C ILE A 8 -10.14 -4.41 -5.25
N LYS A 9 -10.27 -5.27 -6.27
CA LYS A 9 -9.14 -6.02 -6.85
C LYS A 9 -8.87 -5.56 -8.27
N ILE A 10 -7.61 -5.24 -8.54
CA ILE A 10 -7.11 -4.84 -9.84
C ILE A 10 -6.04 -5.87 -10.24
N TYR A 11 -6.39 -6.81 -11.11
CA TYR A 11 -5.46 -7.84 -11.62
C TYR A 11 -4.45 -7.28 -12.64
N GLY A 12 -4.66 -6.05 -13.11
CA GLY A 12 -3.74 -5.30 -13.95
C GLY A 12 -2.93 -4.28 -13.15
N ASN A 13 -2.54 -3.22 -13.86
CA ASN A 13 -1.85 -2.05 -13.28
C ASN A 13 -2.88 -1.01 -12.81
N ALA A 14 -2.48 -0.18 -11.85
CA ALA A 14 -3.19 1.05 -11.49
C ALA A 14 -2.34 2.28 -11.82
N GLY A 15 -2.99 3.39 -12.15
CA GLY A 15 -2.32 4.67 -12.34
C GLY A 15 -1.87 5.30 -11.02
N GLN A 16 -1.54 6.59 -11.08
CA GLN A 16 -1.24 7.38 -9.89
C GLN A 16 -2.47 7.52 -8.97
N PHE A 17 -2.22 7.84 -7.70
CA PHE A 17 -3.27 8.16 -6.72
C PHE A 17 -4.25 7.02 -6.38
N VAL A 18 -3.80 5.76 -6.46
CA VAL A 18 -4.58 4.63 -5.94
C VAL A 18 -4.95 4.89 -4.47
N GLY A 19 -6.23 4.72 -4.13
CA GLY A 19 -6.71 5.00 -2.76
C GLY A 19 -6.73 6.48 -2.34
N PHE A 20 -6.76 7.43 -3.27
CA PHE A 20 -6.90 8.87 -2.94
C PHE A 20 -8.09 9.14 -2.01
N ARG A 21 -7.82 9.82 -0.89
CA ARG A 21 -8.81 10.16 0.15
C ARG A 21 -9.56 8.94 0.70
N MET A 22 -8.93 7.78 0.76
CA MET A 22 -9.52 6.56 1.32
C MET A 22 -9.78 6.70 2.83
N HIS A 23 -10.92 6.20 3.28
CA HIS A 23 -11.37 6.23 4.68
C HIS A 23 -11.55 4.83 5.28
N GLY A 24 -11.36 3.76 4.50
CA GLY A 24 -11.52 2.38 4.95
C GLY A 24 -11.67 1.39 3.79
N GLY A 25 -11.68 0.09 4.10
CA GLY A 25 -11.71 -1.00 3.12
C GLY A 25 -10.32 -1.45 2.66
N THR A 26 -10.28 -2.24 1.58
CA THR A 26 -9.05 -2.78 1.00
C THR A 26 -9.01 -2.55 -0.51
N ILE A 27 -7.87 -2.07 -1.02
CA ILE A 27 -7.56 -2.05 -2.45
C ILE A 27 -6.35 -2.95 -2.68
N TYR A 28 -6.50 -3.94 -3.55
CA TYR A 28 -5.42 -4.81 -4.00
C TYR A 28 -5.12 -4.57 -5.48
N VAL A 29 -3.88 -4.24 -5.79
CA VAL A 29 -3.35 -4.15 -7.15
C VAL A 29 -2.31 -5.25 -7.33
N GLN A 30 -2.56 -6.18 -8.24
CA GLN A 30 -1.70 -7.35 -8.44
C GLN A 30 -0.38 -6.98 -9.10
N LYS A 31 -0.38 -5.98 -9.98
CA LYS A 31 0.80 -5.52 -10.71
C LYS A 31 1.23 -4.13 -10.22
N ASP A 32 1.57 -3.24 -11.15
CA ASP A 32 2.25 -1.99 -10.86
C ASP A 32 1.27 -0.86 -10.55
N CYS A 33 1.74 0.08 -9.73
CA CYS A 33 1.07 1.31 -9.38
C CYS A 33 1.94 2.52 -9.71
N GLY A 34 1.31 3.57 -10.25
CA GLY A 34 1.93 4.89 -10.29
C GLY A 34 2.14 5.47 -8.89
N GLY A 35 2.88 6.59 -8.80
CA GLY A 35 3.15 7.25 -7.52
C GLY A 35 1.91 7.78 -6.78
N ARG A 36 2.15 8.27 -5.56
CA ARG A 36 1.15 8.93 -4.70
C ARG A 36 0.01 8.02 -4.23
N GLY A 37 0.27 6.71 -4.12
CA GLY A 37 -0.68 5.77 -3.51
C GLY A 37 -0.99 6.16 -2.07
N GLY A 38 -2.27 6.14 -1.70
CA GLY A 38 -2.73 6.48 -0.35
C GLY A 38 -2.71 7.98 -0.02
N ALA A 39 -2.52 8.88 -0.99
CA ALA A 39 -2.55 10.32 -0.74
C ALA A 39 -3.84 10.75 -0.02
N CYS A 40 -3.69 11.46 1.09
CA CYS A 40 -4.78 11.92 1.95
C CYS A 40 -5.66 10.79 2.52
N MET A 41 -5.15 9.56 2.66
CA MET A 41 -5.92 8.47 3.28
C MET A 41 -5.97 8.62 4.81
N THR A 42 -7.16 8.47 5.39
CA THR A 42 -7.37 8.54 6.85
C THR A 42 -7.43 7.17 7.53
N ASP A 43 -7.71 6.11 6.75
CA ASP A 43 -7.74 4.70 7.17
C ASP A 43 -7.80 3.79 5.92
N GLY A 44 -7.77 2.47 6.13
CA GLY A 44 -7.86 1.45 5.08
C GLY A 44 -6.53 0.80 4.74
N THR A 45 -6.58 -0.15 3.81
CA THR A 45 -5.43 -0.93 3.37
C THR A 45 -5.27 -0.86 1.85
N ILE A 46 -4.06 -0.55 1.38
CA ILE A 46 -3.67 -0.64 -0.03
C ILE A 46 -2.55 -1.68 -0.12
N VAL A 47 -2.67 -2.62 -1.05
CA VAL A 47 -1.66 -3.66 -1.31
C VAL A 47 -1.23 -3.59 -2.77
N VAL A 48 0.06 -3.40 -3.01
CA VAL A 48 0.68 -3.36 -4.34
C VAL A 48 1.59 -4.57 -4.48
N GLY A 49 1.22 -5.49 -5.37
CA GLY A 49 1.96 -6.72 -5.65
C GLY A 49 3.13 -6.55 -6.63
N GLY A 50 3.12 -5.50 -7.44
CA GLY A 50 4.20 -5.16 -8.38
C GLY A 50 5.04 -3.96 -7.92
N PHE A 51 5.51 -3.19 -8.91
CA PHE A 51 6.30 -1.99 -8.70
C PHE A 51 5.42 -0.81 -8.26
N LEU A 52 5.92 0.00 -7.32
CA LEU A 52 5.35 1.29 -6.94
C LEU A 52 6.39 2.37 -7.21
N GLU A 53 6.05 3.37 -8.02
CA GLU A 53 6.99 4.44 -8.44
C GLU A 53 7.62 5.19 -7.27
N SER A 54 6.84 5.47 -6.23
CA SER A 54 7.31 6.15 -5.01
C SER A 54 6.30 6.00 -3.86
N VAL A 55 6.84 6.02 -2.65
CA VAL A 55 6.06 6.20 -1.41
C VAL A 55 6.05 7.68 -1.05
N LEU A 56 4.90 8.21 -0.60
CA LEU A 56 4.82 9.61 -0.18
C LEU A 56 5.71 9.87 1.04
N PRO A 57 6.38 11.03 1.15
CA PRO A 57 7.20 11.38 2.31
C PRO A 57 6.44 11.41 3.64
N THR A 58 5.11 11.48 3.59
CA THR A 58 4.22 11.49 4.75
C THR A 58 3.81 10.07 5.20
N PHE A 59 4.44 9.03 4.65
CA PHE A 59 4.35 7.67 5.16
C PHE A 59 5.64 7.30 5.89
N THR A 60 5.51 6.60 7.01
CA THR A 60 6.65 6.00 7.72
C THR A 60 6.69 4.50 7.46
N ILE A 61 7.89 3.93 7.38
CA ILE A 61 8.02 2.47 7.38
C ILE A 61 7.74 1.94 8.78
N GLU A 62 7.03 0.82 8.86
CA GLU A 62 6.67 0.14 10.11
C GLU A 62 7.30 -1.26 10.21
N GLY A 63 7.54 -1.91 9.08
CA GLY A 63 8.11 -3.26 9.12
C GLY A 63 8.11 -3.99 7.80
N LEU A 64 8.63 -5.22 7.87
CA LEU A 64 8.48 -6.24 6.85
C LEU A 64 7.35 -7.20 7.21
N ARG A 65 6.64 -7.70 6.20
CA ARG A 65 5.61 -8.73 6.34
C ARG A 65 5.85 -9.83 5.31
N LYS A 66 5.80 -11.09 5.73
CA LYS A 66 6.03 -12.25 4.83
C LYS A 66 4.81 -12.61 3.97
N LYS A 67 3.66 -12.04 4.32
CA LYS A 67 2.38 -12.26 3.63
C LYS A 67 1.38 -11.17 3.98
N VAL A 68 0.39 -10.98 3.12
CA VAL A 68 -0.73 -10.05 3.33
C VAL A 68 -2.03 -10.77 3.02
N LYS A 69 -3.00 -10.70 3.94
CA LYS A 69 -4.37 -11.19 3.71
C LYS A 69 -5.15 -10.12 2.94
N ILE A 70 -5.66 -10.46 1.76
CA ILE A 70 -6.47 -9.56 0.93
C ILE A 70 -7.93 -9.64 1.37
N GLU A 71 -8.45 -10.86 1.49
CA GLU A 71 -9.75 -11.18 2.04
C GLU A 71 -9.76 -12.58 2.69
N GLU A 72 -10.92 -13.04 3.14
CA GLU A 72 -11.05 -14.40 3.66
C GLU A 72 -10.76 -15.44 2.58
N GLY A 73 -9.86 -16.39 2.88
CA GLY A 73 -9.42 -17.41 1.92
C GLY A 73 -8.36 -16.95 0.90
N GLU A 74 -8.01 -15.66 0.85
CA GLU A 74 -7.01 -15.14 -0.09
C GLU A 74 -5.86 -14.43 0.63
N VAL A 75 -4.67 -15.01 0.52
CA VAL A 75 -3.42 -14.50 1.09
C VAL A 75 -2.36 -14.47 0.01
N VAL A 76 -1.66 -13.35 -0.10
CA VAL A 76 -0.49 -13.22 -0.97
C VAL A 76 0.75 -13.47 -0.12
N GLU A 77 1.47 -14.55 -0.39
CA GLU A 77 2.72 -14.92 0.28
C GLU A 77 3.93 -14.41 -0.49
N ALA A 78 4.41 -13.24 -0.09
CA ALA A 78 5.60 -12.59 -0.61
C ALA A 78 6.12 -11.60 0.45
N PRO A 79 7.40 -11.19 0.43
CA PRO A 79 7.88 -10.14 1.31
C PRO A 79 7.29 -8.79 0.90
N PHE A 80 6.68 -8.08 1.85
CA PHE A 80 6.15 -6.73 1.70
C PHE A 80 6.81 -5.77 2.69
N TYR A 81 7.12 -4.56 2.23
CA TYR A 81 7.25 -3.41 3.10
C TYR A 81 5.86 -2.97 3.56
N LEU A 82 5.70 -2.70 4.86
CA LEU A 82 4.52 -2.06 5.43
C LEU A 82 4.88 -0.61 5.77
N PHE A 83 4.12 0.30 5.18
CA PHE A 83 4.15 1.72 5.50
C PHE A 83 2.84 2.14 6.20
N LEU A 84 2.95 3.06 7.14
CA LEU A 84 1.84 3.70 7.83
C LEU A 84 1.74 5.17 7.41
N GLY A 85 0.54 5.61 7.07
CA GLY A 85 0.25 6.95 6.59
C GLY A 85 -1.23 7.11 6.28
N ASP A 86 -1.70 8.22 5.74
CA ASP A 86 -0.95 9.44 5.53
C ASP A 86 -0.77 10.16 6.88
N LEU A 87 0.46 10.52 7.27
CA LEU A 87 0.74 11.17 8.55
C LEU A 87 0.13 12.58 8.65
N THR A 88 -0.22 13.19 7.51
CA THR A 88 -1.03 14.43 7.52
C THR A 88 -2.50 14.18 7.87
N GLU A 89 -2.92 12.91 7.92
CA GLU A 89 -4.30 12.44 8.13
C GLU A 89 -4.39 11.41 9.29
N ASN A 90 -3.58 11.59 10.34
CA ASN A 90 -3.48 10.73 11.55
C ASN A 90 -2.78 9.37 11.36
N GLY A 91 -2.30 9.03 10.16
CA GLY A 91 -1.35 7.92 9.96
C GLY A 91 -1.90 6.49 10.14
N ARG A 92 -3.23 6.28 10.08
CA ARG A 92 -3.85 4.96 10.33
C ARG A 92 -3.95 4.04 9.11
N GLY A 93 -3.76 4.59 7.93
CA GLY A 93 -3.74 3.85 6.68
C GLY A 93 -2.52 2.94 6.56
N ARG A 94 -2.71 1.81 5.88
CA ARG A 94 -1.67 0.80 5.67
C ARG A 94 -1.39 0.65 4.18
N LEU A 95 -0.15 0.84 3.79
CA LEU A 95 0.34 0.61 2.43
C LEU A 95 1.33 -0.54 2.45
N PHE A 96 0.96 -1.65 1.83
CA PHE A 96 1.83 -2.80 1.61
C PHE A 96 2.39 -2.73 0.19
N VAL A 97 3.71 -2.83 0.06
CA VAL A 97 4.41 -2.80 -1.23
C VAL A 97 5.33 -4.01 -1.32
N ALA A 98 5.19 -4.81 -2.39
CA ALA A 98 6.05 -5.97 -2.61
C ALA A 98 7.53 -5.56 -2.58
N LYS A 99 8.36 -6.28 -1.83
CA LYS A 99 9.78 -5.90 -1.65
C LYS A 99 10.60 -6.12 -2.90
N GLU A 100 10.48 -7.29 -3.52
CA GLU A 100 11.35 -7.73 -4.61
C GLU A 100 11.27 -6.83 -5.86
N PRO A 101 10.08 -6.37 -6.31
CA PRO A 101 9.99 -5.45 -7.44
C PRO A 101 10.46 -4.03 -7.11
N ASN A 102 10.71 -3.69 -5.84
CA ASN A 102 10.95 -2.33 -5.37
C ASN A 102 12.30 -2.14 -4.66
N PRO A 103 13.44 -2.44 -5.32
CA PRO A 103 14.77 -2.32 -4.70
C PRO A 103 15.11 -0.89 -4.26
N HIS A 104 14.52 0.12 -4.92
CA HIS A 104 14.69 1.53 -4.57
C HIS A 104 14.13 1.89 -3.19
N LEU A 105 13.18 1.11 -2.66
CA LEU A 105 12.65 1.28 -1.30
C LEU A 105 13.55 0.64 -0.24
N GLY A 106 14.58 -0.13 -0.63
CA GLY A 106 15.48 -0.81 0.29
C GLY A 106 16.19 0.13 1.27
N HIS A 107 16.35 1.42 0.92
CA HIS A 107 16.89 2.42 1.83
C HIS A 107 16.07 2.62 3.11
N TYR A 108 14.77 2.32 3.10
CA TYR A 108 13.93 2.43 4.29
C TYR A 108 14.27 1.38 5.36
N GLU A 109 14.95 0.28 5.01
CA GLU A 109 15.29 -0.79 5.95
C GLU A 109 16.19 -0.30 7.09
N LYS A 110 16.93 0.79 6.90
CA LYS A 110 17.75 1.40 7.95
C LYS A 110 16.93 2.04 9.10
N PHE A 111 15.61 2.17 8.92
CA PHE A 111 14.67 2.73 9.89
C PHE A 111 13.78 1.66 10.53
N LEU A 112 14.01 0.38 10.24
CA LEU A 112 13.37 -0.77 10.88
C LEU A 112 14.14 -1.18 12.14
#